data_AF-A0A9D4YEJ2-F1
#
_entry.id   AF-A0A9D4YEJ2-F1
#
_cell.length_a   1.000
_cell.length_b   1.000
_cell.length_c   1.000
_cell.angle_alpha   90.00
_cell.angle_beta   90.00
_cell.angle_gamma   90.00
#
_symmetry.space_group_name_H-M   'P 1'
#
loop_
_entity.id
_entity.type
_entity.pdbx_description
1 polymer ?
#
loop_
_entity_poly.entity_id
_entity_poly.type
_entity_poly.pdbx_seq_one_letter_code
_entity_poly.pdbx_strand_id
1 'polypeptide(L)'
;MGNIRASFQKSFYEVEHAHISPFYGYLRGSVSRAALRRIAEELLRVDYVGTNRQICGCTLRTSYGLPCACELGRYRLGGIPIPIDVVHVHWRKLTMEVELEVGEDDGSEVDMTSAMDELWRQFRSLDVIGKRALKSRVCELAYPTMTPLCPPPEKLKTKGGVKKKGKKPAEYDVYRDPLYHESYIEDVVNVESGGNCGFRVIASLHGYGEDGWPMVRRELGLEIIDKDRSTLYDKLFSNRLSEVRESLMIESFGSQPPEKWLSLPDMGYLIANRYNVVLVCLGNPCMTFFPMTSSHSPNVSIYCIGFVNHNHWVQVNMKEGFPLPPVTLDWKKFHSHIATTWMLGFAGRMQHWQLLTPVLA
;
A
#
# COMPACT_ATOMS: atom_id res chain seq x y z
N MET A 1 -6.01 10.99 -32.74
CA MET A 1 -4.73 10.25 -32.87
C MET A 1 -3.58 11.05 -33.47
N GLY A 2 -3.80 11.98 -34.42
CA GLY A 2 -2.71 12.71 -35.09
C GLY A 2 -1.75 13.51 -34.18
N ASN A 3 -2.25 14.06 -33.06
CA ASN A 3 -1.45 14.88 -32.14
C ASN A 3 -0.40 14.06 -31.35
N ILE A 4 -0.72 12.81 -31.02
CA ILE A 4 0.19 11.89 -30.30
C ILE A 4 1.30 11.40 -31.23
N ARG A 5 0.94 10.99 -32.46
CA ARG A 5 1.91 10.54 -33.47
C ARG A 5 2.89 11.66 -33.86
N ALA A 6 2.40 12.89 -34.00
CA ALA A 6 3.24 14.07 -34.23
C ALA A 6 4.16 14.37 -33.04
N SER A 7 3.69 14.22 -31.80
CA SER A 7 4.51 14.40 -30.60
C SER A 7 5.62 13.34 -30.48
N PHE A 8 5.36 12.10 -30.92
CA PHE A 8 6.37 11.04 -30.95
C PHE A 8 7.41 11.26 -32.04
N GLN A 9 7.00 11.59 -33.28
CA GLN A 9 7.94 11.96 -34.34
C GLN A 9 8.83 13.15 -33.95
N LYS A 10 8.26 14.16 -33.28
CA LYS A 10 9.03 15.28 -32.72
C LYS A 10 9.98 14.88 -31.59
N SER A 11 9.77 13.74 -30.92
CA SER A 11 10.69 13.25 -29.88
C SER A 11 11.93 12.58 -30.48
N PHE A 12 11.86 12.11 -31.74
CA PHE A 12 12.99 11.50 -32.45
C PHE A 12 13.97 12.52 -33.05
N TYR A 13 13.48 13.61 -33.65
CA TYR A 13 14.31 14.49 -34.48
C TYR A 13 14.52 15.92 -33.95
N GLU A 14 13.66 16.41 -33.06
CA GLU A 14 13.80 17.77 -32.48
C GLU A 14 14.41 17.71 -31.08
N VAL A 15 15.57 18.32 -30.90
CA VAL A 15 16.21 18.47 -29.59
C VAL A 15 15.89 19.86 -29.02
N GLU A 16 15.16 19.92 -27.91
CA GLU A 16 14.92 21.18 -27.19
C GLU A 16 16.25 21.71 -26.60
N HIS A 17 16.49 23.02 -26.67
CA HIS A 17 17.73 23.65 -26.18
C HIS A 17 18.07 23.28 -24.73
N ALA A 18 17.04 23.10 -23.89
CA ALA A 18 17.17 22.70 -22.49
C ALA A 18 17.75 21.28 -22.30
N HIS A 19 17.85 20.47 -23.35
CA HIS A 19 18.27 19.06 -23.30
C HIS A 19 19.48 18.76 -24.18
N ILE A 20 20.14 19.79 -24.73
CA ILE A 20 21.35 19.64 -25.57
C ILE A 20 22.55 19.11 -24.77
N SER A 21 22.56 19.32 -23.45
CA SER A 21 23.63 18.88 -22.57
C SER A 21 23.94 17.38 -22.72
N PRO A 22 25.23 16.97 -22.75
CA PRO A 22 25.64 15.56 -22.78
C PRO A 22 25.03 14.71 -21.67
N PHE A 23 24.59 15.34 -20.57
CA PHE A 23 23.94 14.67 -19.45
C PHE A 23 22.63 13.96 -19.85
N TYR A 24 21.93 14.43 -20.89
CA TYR A 24 20.74 13.80 -21.47
C TYR A 24 21.06 12.86 -22.64
N GLY A 25 22.35 12.61 -22.94
CA GLY A 25 22.81 11.95 -24.15
C GLY A 25 22.09 10.64 -24.48
N TYR A 26 21.93 9.76 -23.48
CA TYR A 26 21.26 8.47 -23.65
C TYR A 26 19.73 8.53 -23.67
N LEU A 27 19.14 9.66 -23.28
CA LEU A 27 17.68 9.82 -23.24
C LEU A 27 17.12 10.49 -24.50
N ARG A 28 17.92 11.35 -25.15
CA ARG A 28 17.50 12.04 -26.38
C ARG A 28 17.14 11.03 -27.49
N GLY A 29 15.99 11.24 -28.14
CA GLY A 29 15.52 10.36 -29.21
C GLY A 29 14.95 9.02 -28.75
N SER A 30 15.15 8.64 -27.49
CA SER A 30 14.81 7.31 -26.94
C SER A 30 13.75 7.35 -25.84
N VAL A 31 13.41 8.54 -25.36
CA VAL A 31 12.34 8.75 -24.37
C VAL A 31 11.44 9.90 -24.78
N SER A 32 10.20 9.89 -24.31
CA SER A 32 9.22 10.93 -24.66
C SER A 32 9.65 12.31 -24.19
N ARG A 33 9.28 13.36 -24.94
CA ARG A 33 9.53 14.75 -24.54
C ARG A 33 8.90 15.11 -23.18
N ALA A 34 7.74 14.53 -22.87
CA ALA A 34 7.11 14.71 -21.57
C ALA A 34 7.97 14.17 -20.42
N ALA A 35 8.66 13.05 -20.64
CA ALA A 35 9.62 12.52 -19.67
C ALA A 35 10.87 13.42 -19.56
N LEU A 36 11.44 13.88 -20.68
CA LEU A 36 12.60 14.77 -20.66
C LEU A 36 12.36 16.07 -19.89
N ARG A 37 11.20 16.70 -20.09
CA ARG A 37 10.82 17.93 -19.37
C ARG A 37 10.71 17.71 -17.86
N ARG A 38 10.05 16.62 -17.45
CA ARG A 38 9.92 16.26 -16.03
C ARG A 38 11.28 15.95 -15.38
N ILE A 39 12.16 15.28 -16.10
CA ILE A 39 13.53 15.01 -15.63
C ILE A 39 14.31 16.32 -15.52
N ALA A 40 14.12 17.27 -16.44
CA ALA A 40 14.76 18.58 -16.36
C ALA A 40 14.27 19.42 -15.18
N GLU A 41 12.98 19.40 -14.86
CA GLU A 41 12.43 20.03 -13.66
C GLU A 41 13.06 19.45 -12.38
N GLU A 42 13.22 18.12 -12.29
CA GLU A 42 13.89 17.49 -11.15
C GLU A 42 15.40 17.80 -11.10
N LEU A 43 16.06 17.99 -12.25
CA LEU A 43 17.48 18.33 -12.29
C LEU A 43 17.77 19.70 -11.67
N LEU A 44 16.84 20.66 -11.78
CA LEU A 44 16.95 21.97 -11.13
C LEU A 44 16.92 21.87 -9.60
N ARG A 45 16.23 20.87 -9.06
CA ARG A 45 16.14 20.64 -7.61
C ARG A 45 17.40 20.02 -7.02
N VAL A 46 18.32 19.52 -7.85
CA VAL A 46 19.52 18.80 -7.39
C VAL A 46 20.43 19.67 -6.54
N ASP A 47 20.57 20.96 -6.86
CA ASP A 47 21.47 21.84 -6.11
C ASP A 47 21.03 22.02 -4.64
N TYR A 48 19.73 21.93 -4.38
CA TYR A 48 19.16 21.98 -3.03
C TYR A 48 19.03 20.60 -2.37
N VAL A 49 18.56 19.60 -3.12
CA VAL A 49 18.26 18.25 -2.60
C VAL A 49 19.52 17.39 -2.43
N GLY A 50 20.54 17.61 -3.27
CA GLY A 50 21.72 16.78 -3.35
C GLY A 50 21.37 15.32 -3.64
N THR A 51 21.93 14.40 -2.87
CA THR A 51 21.63 12.94 -2.94
C THR A 51 20.71 12.46 -1.81
N ASN A 52 20.16 13.38 -1.01
CA ASN A 52 19.36 13.05 0.16
C ASN A 52 17.92 12.68 -0.22
N ARG A 53 17.58 11.40 -0.04
CA ARG A 53 16.26 10.84 -0.38
C ARG A 53 15.13 11.44 0.46
N GLN A 54 15.39 11.81 1.72
CA GLN A 54 14.37 12.36 2.61
C GLN A 54 13.97 13.78 2.18
N ILE A 55 14.94 14.59 1.74
CA ILE A 55 14.67 15.94 1.22
C ILE A 55 14.03 15.86 -0.19
N CYS A 56 14.39 14.84 -0.98
CA CYS A 56 13.87 14.67 -2.33
C CYS A 56 12.38 14.33 -2.38
N GLY A 57 11.92 13.46 -1.45
CA GLY A 57 10.58 12.87 -1.47
C GLY A 57 10.34 11.84 -2.58
N CYS A 58 11.29 11.65 -3.50
CA CYS A 58 11.33 10.65 -4.58
C CYS A 58 10.04 10.48 -5.42
N THR A 59 9.15 11.48 -5.44
CA THR A 59 7.81 11.36 -6.06
C THR A 59 7.88 11.07 -7.55
N LEU A 60 8.82 11.67 -8.28
CA LEU A 60 8.94 11.42 -9.73
C LEU A 60 9.34 9.96 -10.02
N ARG A 61 10.15 9.36 -9.13
CA ARG A 61 10.55 7.95 -9.20
C ARG A 61 9.39 7.02 -8.89
N THR A 62 8.67 7.25 -7.81
CA THR A 62 7.62 6.35 -7.36
C THR A 62 6.34 6.46 -8.17
N SER A 63 5.96 7.66 -8.61
CA SER A 63 4.69 7.87 -9.32
C SER A 63 4.81 7.75 -10.84
N TYR A 64 5.97 8.09 -11.41
CA TYR A 64 6.15 8.12 -12.86
C TYR A 64 7.26 7.20 -13.34
N GLY A 65 8.03 6.57 -12.45
CA GLY A 65 9.14 5.69 -12.87
C GLY A 65 10.27 6.44 -13.58
N LEU A 66 10.41 7.75 -13.35
CA LEU A 66 11.49 8.60 -13.89
C LEU A 66 12.50 8.93 -12.80
N PRO A 67 13.78 9.22 -13.12
CA PRO A 67 14.76 9.58 -12.10
C PRO A 67 14.38 10.88 -11.40
N CYS A 68 14.32 10.83 -10.06
CA CYS A 68 14.04 11.98 -9.19
C CYS A 68 15.32 12.73 -8.80
N ALA A 69 15.19 13.92 -8.21
CA ALA A 69 16.30 14.82 -7.90
C ALA A 69 17.45 14.14 -7.13
N CYS A 70 17.19 13.32 -6.09
CA CYS A 70 18.30 12.67 -5.36
C CYS A 70 19.05 11.62 -6.16
N GLU A 71 18.42 11.02 -7.18
CA GLU A 71 19.08 10.07 -8.08
C GLU A 71 19.86 10.83 -9.16
N LEU A 72 19.26 11.88 -9.72
CA LEU A 72 19.94 12.81 -10.63
C LEU A 72 21.18 13.44 -9.99
N GLY A 73 21.13 13.75 -8.70
CA GLY A 73 22.27 14.22 -7.92
C GLY A 73 23.44 13.24 -7.90
N ARG A 74 23.18 11.92 -7.88
CA ARG A 74 24.25 10.90 -7.91
C ARG A 74 24.93 10.86 -9.27
N TYR A 75 24.15 10.92 -10.36
CA TYR A 75 24.69 10.96 -11.71
C TYR A 75 25.48 12.25 -11.97
N ARG A 76 24.98 13.40 -11.47
CA ARG A 76 25.64 14.70 -11.58
C ARG A 76 26.96 14.72 -10.80
N LEU A 77 26.99 14.22 -9.57
CA LEU A 77 28.22 14.11 -8.76
C LEU A 77 29.24 13.14 -9.39
N GLY A 78 28.77 12.05 -10.00
CA GLY A 78 29.63 11.09 -10.70
C GLY A 78 30.10 11.55 -12.09
N GLY A 79 29.55 12.65 -12.62
CA GLY A 79 29.82 13.09 -14.00
C GLY A 79 29.30 12.13 -15.08
N ILE A 80 28.34 11.26 -14.74
CA ILE A 80 27.84 10.21 -15.61
C ILE A 80 26.52 10.68 -16.26
N PRO A 81 26.32 10.54 -17.58
CA PRO A 81 25.03 10.83 -18.21
C PRO A 81 23.90 9.95 -17.65
N ILE A 82 22.66 10.44 -17.66
CA ILE A 82 21.52 9.71 -17.09
C ILE A 82 21.30 8.41 -17.88
N PRO A 83 21.39 7.23 -17.24
CA PRO A 83 21.18 5.96 -17.92
C PRO A 83 19.74 5.80 -18.43
N ILE A 84 19.56 5.12 -19.57
CA ILE A 84 18.22 4.93 -20.15
C ILE A 84 17.39 3.88 -19.41
N ASP A 85 18.03 2.89 -18.80
CA ASP A 85 17.40 1.80 -18.03
C ASP A 85 16.70 2.30 -16.77
N VAL A 86 17.14 3.45 -16.23
CA VAL A 86 16.47 4.09 -15.10
C VAL A 86 15.22 4.87 -15.49
N VAL A 87 14.87 4.92 -16.77
CA VAL A 87 13.60 5.49 -17.26
C VAL A 87 12.63 4.35 -17.54
N HIS A 88 11.48 4.37 -16.87
CA HIS A 88 10.48 3.31 -17.01
C HIS A 88 10.05 3.11 -18.48
N VAL A 89 9.82 1.85 -18.87
CA VAL A 89 9.54 1.44 -20.27
C VAL A 89 8.37 2.18 -20.90
N HIS A 90 7.37 2.57 -20.10
CA HIS A 90 6.25 3.39 -20.55
C HIS A 90 6.71 4.66 -21.28
N TRP A 91 7.75 5.33 -20.79
CA TRP A 91 8.28 6.57 -21.36
C TRP A 91 9.26 6.35 -22.50
N ARG A 92 9.74 5.11 -22.69
CA ARG A 92 10.65 4.70 -23.77
C ARG A 92 9.89 4.26 -25.04
N LYS A 93 8.59 3.96 -24.92
CA LYS A 93 7.73 3.62 -26.07
C LYS A 93 7.37 4.88 -26.85
N LEU A 94 8.00 5.04 -28.03
CA LEU A 94 7.81 6.19 -28.93
C LEU A 94 7.10 5.84 -30.24
N THR A 95 6.52 4.65 -30.34
CA THR A 95 5.75 4.21 -31.51
C THR A 95 4.46 3.54 -31.04
N MET A 96 3.41 3.62 -31.87
CA MET A 96 2.15 2.89 -31.67
C MET A 96 2.02 1.71 -32.63
N GLU A 97 3.09 1.40 -33.37
CA GLU A 97 3.11 0.34 -34.37
C GLU A 97 3.42 -0.99 -33.68
N VAL A 98 2.46 -1.91 -33.75
CA VAL A 98 2.68 -3.33 -33.48
C VAL A 98 3.46 -3.84 -34.68
N GLU A 99 4.74 -4.15 -34.48
CA GLU A 99 5.54 -4.85 -35.50
C GLU A 99 4.99 -6.28 -35.61
N LEU A 100 4.08 -6.48 -36.56
CA LEU A 100 3.87 -7.81 -37.13
C LEU A 100 4.89 -7.92 -38.25
N GLU A 101 5.92 -8.74 -38.05
CA GLU A 101 6.83 -9.12 -39.12
C GLU A 101 6.01 -9.75 -40.25
N VAL A 102 5.98 -9.07 -41.38
CA VAL A 102 5.48 -9.62 -42.64
C VAL A 102 6.61 -10.51 -43.18
N GLY A 103 6.78 -11.67 -42.56
CA GLY A 103 7.58 -12.76 -43.12
C GLY A 103 6.68 -13.61 -44.00
N GLU A 104 7.12 -13.86 -45.23
CA GLU A 104 6.48 -14.84 -46.11
C GLU A 104 6.39 -16.18 -45.37
N ASP A 105 5.19 -16.76 -45.36
CA ASP A 105 4.85 -18.03 -44.71
C ASP A 105 5.69 -19.16 -45.35
N ASP A 106 6.88 -19.42 -44.79
CA ASP A 106 7.74 -20.53 -45.19
C ASP A 106 7.34 -21.86 -44.53
N GLY A 107 6.22 -21.88 -43.79
CA GLY A 107 5.71 -23.08 -43.13
C GLY A 107 6.66 -23.66 -42.08
N SER A 108 7.70 -22.94 -41.66
CA SER A 108 8.49 -23.35 -40.50
C SER A 108 7.65 -23.18 -39.24
N GLU A 109 7.41 -24.30 -38.55
CA GLU A 109 6.77 -24.31 -37.25
C GLU A 109 7.57 -23.39 -36.31
N VAL A 110 6.90 -22.40 -35.71
CA VAL A 110 7.53 -21.44 -34.80
C VAL A 110 7.96 -22.19 -33.53
N ASP A 111 9.16 -22.77 -33.56
CA ASP A 111 9.72 -23.52 -32.44
C ASP A 111 10.14 -22.56 -31.31
N MET A 112 9.33 -22.52 -30.26
CA MET A 112 9.62 -21.74 -29.05
C MET A 112 10.55 -22.46 -28.06
N THR A 113 10.92 -23.71 -28.31
CA THR A 113 11.64 -24.54 -27.32
C THR A 113 12.97 -23.88 -26.95
N SER A 114 13.74 -23.44 -27.95
CA SER A 114 15.02 -22.76 -27.76
C SER A 114 14.90 -21.43 -26.99
N ALA A 115 13.81 -20.68 -27.23
CA ALA A 115 13.55 -19.42 -26.55
C ALA A 115 13.11 -19.62 -25.10
N MET A 116 12.29 -20.64 -24.84
CA MET A 116 11.84 -21.00 -23.49
C MET A 116 12.99 -21.57 -22.65
N ASP A 117 13.89 -22.35 -23.24
CA ASP A 117 15.08 -22.87 -22.57
C ASP A 117 16.03 -21.75 -22.15
N GLU A 118 16.26 -20.76 -23.01
CA GLU A 118 17.06 -19.59 -22.68
C GLU A 118 16.41 -18.74 -21.58
N LEU A 119 15.09 -18.60 -21.61
CA LEU A 119 14.33 -17.92 -20.56
C LEU A 119 14.45 -18.65 -19.21
N TRP A 120 14.37 -19.99 -19.20
CA TRP A 120 14.61 -20.80 -18.01
C TRP A 120 16.06 -20.73 -17.52
N ARG A 121 17.04 -20.65 -18.42
CA ARG A 121 18.46 -20.44 -18.07
C ARG A 121 18.66 -19.10 -17.37
N GLN A 122 18.12 -18.02 -17.94
CA GLN A 122 18.16 -16.68 -17.33
C GLN A 122 17.43 -16.65 -16.00
N PHE A 123 16.25 -17.28 -15.91
CA PHE A 123 15.52 -17.38 -14.66
C PHE A 123 16.35 -18.04 -13.56
N ARG A 124 17.05 -19.16 -13.85
CA ARG A 124 17.87 -19.87 -12.88
C ARG A 124 19.06 -19.05 -12.39
N SER A 125 19.70 -18.27 -13.26
CA SER A 125 20.86 -17.45 -12.93
C SER A 125 20.56 -16.15 -12.17
N LEU A 126 19.29 -15.73 -12.10
CA LEU A 126 18.89 -14.50 -11.40
C LEU A 126 18.76 -14.71 -9.89
N ASP A 127 18.94 -13.61 -9.16
CA ASP A 127 18.60 -13.54 -7.74
C ASP A 127 17.08 -13.57 -7.52
N VAL A 128 16.64 -13.61 -6.26
CA VAL A 128 15.22 -13.75 -5.91
C VAL A 128 14.37 -12.60 -6.46
N ILE A 129 14.92 -11.39 -6.55
CA ILE A 129 14.22 -10.21 -7.04
C ILE A 129 14.08 -10.27 -8.57
N GLY A 130 15.16 -10.60 -9.27
CA GLY A 130 15.16 -10.80 -10.72
C GLY A 130 14.23 -11.93 -11.15
N LYS A 131 14.16 -13.03 -10.39
CA LYS A 131 13.23 -14.13 -10.62
C LYS A 131 11.77 -13.70 -10.54
N ARG A 132 11.38 -12.91 -9.52
CA ARG A 132 10.01 -12.40 -9.40
C ARG A 132 9.65 -11.46 -10.56
N ALA A 133 10.57 -10.57 -10.93
CA ALA A 133 10.35 -9.64 -12.03
C ALA A 133 10.20 -10.36 -13.38
N LEU A 134 11.05 -11.36 -13.65
CA LEU A 134 10.97 -12.15 -14.87
C LEU A 134 9.67 -12.99 -14.91
N LYS A 135 9.29 -13.63 -13.79
CA LYS A 135 8.03 -14.37 -13.67
C LYS A 135 6.81 -13.49 -13.96
N SER A 136 6.76 -12.28 -13.41
CA SER A 136 5.66 -11.33 -13.66
C SER A 136 5.46 -11.05 -15.15
N ARG A 137 6.56 -10.80 -15.87
CA ARG A 137 6.53 -10.53 -17.32
C ARG A 137 6.09 -11.74 -18.14
N VAL A 138 6.55 -12.93 -17.78
CA VAL A 138 6.10 -14.18 -18.43
C VAL A 138 4.60 -14.40 -18.21
N CYS A 139 4.09 -14.13 -17.00
CA CYS A 139 2.67 -14.26 -16.70
C CYS A 139 1.80 -13.24 -17.46
N GLU A 140 2.26 -11.99 -17.63
CA GLU A 140 1.56 -10.98 -18.45
C GLU A 140 1.43 -11.43 -19.91
N LEU A 141 2.45 -12.10 -20.45
CA LEU A 141 2.45 -12.64 -21.81
C LEU A 141 1.59 -13.90 -21.94
N ALA A 142 1.60 -14.78 -20.94
CA ALA A 142 0.82 -16.02 -20.94
C ALA A 142 -0.69 -15.80 -20.73
N TYR A 143 -1.10 -14.68 -20.11
CA TYR A 143 -2.50 -14.42 -19.73
C TYR A 143 -2.96 -12.96 -20.03
N PRO A 144 -3.13 -12.57 -21.31
CA PRO A 144 -3.33 -11.17 -21.71
C PRO A 144 -4.72 -10.55 -21.45
N THR A 145 -5.76 -11.33 -21.10
CA THR A 145 -7.17 -10.87 -21.19
C THR A 145 -7.79 -10.23 -19.93
N MET A 146 -7.00 -9.69 -18.99
CA MET A 146 -7.52 -9.17 -17.70
C MET A 146 -7.57 -7.63 -17.55
N THR A 147 -7.69 -6.86 -18.63
CA THR A 147 -7.94 -5.40 -18.52
C THR A 147 -9.38 -5.05 -18.93
N PRO A 148 -10.33 -4.80 -18.01
CA PRO A 148 -11.69 -4.43 -18.40
C PRO A 148 -11.76 -2.91 -18.71
N LEU A 149 -12.03 -2.60 -19.97
CA LEU A 149 -12.51 -1.29 -20.42
C LEU A 149 -14.04 -1.26 -20.25
N CYS A 150 -14.56 -0.62 -19.20
CA CYS A 150 -16.01 -0.39 -19.08
C CYS A 150 -16.34 1.12 -18.96
N PRO A 151 -17.34 1.62 -19.72
CA PRO A 151 -17.83 2.99 -19.61
C PRO A 151 -18.72 3.18 -18.37
N PRO A 152 -18.89 4.41 -17.84
CA PRO A 152 -19.62 4.63 -16.59
C PRO A 152 -21.14 4.44 -16.76
N PRO A 153 -21.86 3.80 -15.81
CA PRO A 153 -23.31 3.62 -15.89
C PRO A 153 -24.09 4.90 -15.52
N GLU A 154 -25.25 5.09 -16.17
CA GLU A 154 -26.19 6.18 -15.94
C GLU A 154 -26.85 6.15 -14.55
N LYS A 155 -27.19 7.35 -14.04
CA LYS A 155 -27.70 7.57 -12.68
C LYS A 155 -29.16 7.18 -12.53
N LEU A 156 -29.46 6.28 -11.60
CA LEU A 156 -30.80 6.09 -11.05
C LEU A 156 -31.12 7.17 -9.99
N LYS A 157 -32.33 7.72 -10.06
CA LYS A 157 -32.84 8.76 -9.14
C LYS A 157 -33.46 8.13 -7.89
N THR A 158 -33.11 8.63 -6.71
CA THR A 158 -33.89 8.46 -5.47
C THR A 158 -34.27 9.81 -4.87
N LYS A 159 -35.51 9.88 -4.36
CA LYS A 159 -36.17 11.07 -3.79
C LYS A 159 -35.87 11.17 -2.29
N GLY A 160 -35.57 12.40 -1.84
CA GLY A 160 -35.91 12.93 -0.51
C GLY A 160 -34.91 12.72 0.63
N GLY A 161 -34.12 13.75 0.94
CA GLY A 161 -33.31 13.86 2.18
C GLY A 161 -32.26 14.96 2.10
N VAL A 162 -32.28 15.89 3.07
CA VAL A 162 -31.62 17.21 3.13
C VAL A 162 -30.17 17.29 2.62
N LYS A 163 -29.89 18.30 1.77
CA LYS A 163 -28.56 18.62 1.22
C LYS A 163 -27.60 19.14 2.30
N LYS A 164 -26.54 18.37 2.60
CA LYS A 164 -25.20 18.93 2.91
C LYS A 164 -24.24 18.52 1.79
N LYS A 165 -23.48 19.49 1.28
CA LYS A 165 -22.56 19.34 0.13
C LYS A 165 -21.43 18.34 0.47
N GLY A 166 -21.62 17.07 0.12
CA GLY A 166 -20.58 16.03 0.19
C GLY A 166 -19.58 16.18 -0.96
N LYS A 167 -18.29 16.22 -0.62
CA LYS A 167 -17.20 15.97 -1.57
C LYS A 167 -17.32 14.52 -2.06
N LYS A 168 -17.01 14.27 -3.34
CA LYS A 168 -16.88 12.90 -3.89
C LYS A 168 -15.89 12.10 -3.03
N PRO A 169 -16.12 10.80 -2.76
CA PRO A 169 -15.11 9.95 -2.13
C PRO A 169 -13.88 9.90 -3.04
N ALA A 170 -12.71 10.22 -2.48
CA ALA A 170 -11.45 9.92 -3.12
C ALA A 170 -11.24 8.40 -3.07
N GLU A 171 -10.84 7.82 -4.19
CA GLU A 171 -10.43 6.42 -4.31
C GLU A 171 -9.24 6.19 -3.37
N TYR A 172 -9.45 5.44 -2.29
CA TYR A 172 -8.42 5.11 -1.31
C TYR A 172 -7.77 3.77 -1.71
N ASP A 173 -6.45 3.75 -1.79
CA ASP A 173 -5.68 2.52 -2.00
C ASP A 173 -5.40 1.91 -0.62
N VAL A 174 -6.33 1.08 -0.13
CA VAL A 174 -6.01 0.18 0.99
C VAL A 174 -4.88 -0.71 0.53
N TYR A 175 -3.78 -0.81 1.30
CA TYR A 175 -2.64 -1.67 0.97
C TYR A 175 -3.11 -3.01 0.36
N ARG A 176 -3.03 -3.10 -0.98
CA ARG A 176 -3.42 -4.27 -1.78
C ARG A 176 -2.22 -5.20 -1.87
N ASP A 177 -2.11 -6.11 -0.91
CA ASP A 177 -1.33 -7.33 -1.14
C ASP A 177 -2.06 -8.16 -2.24
N PRO A 178 -1.40 -8.63 -3.31
CA PRO A 178 -2.10 -9.10 -4.49
C PRO A 178 -2.88 -10.40 -4.25
N LEU A 179 -4.14 -10.34 -4.65
CA LEU A 179 -5.04 -11.40 -5.14
C LEU A 179 -6.10 -12.05 -4.23
N TYR A 180 -5.98 -12.09 -2.88
CA TYR A 180 -6.96 -12.90 -2.12
C TYR A 180 -7.90 -12.12 -1.20
N HIS A 181 -7.45 -11.01 -0.62
CA HIS A 181 -8.24 -10.26 0.36
C HIS A 181 -9.36 -9.41 -0.26
N GLU A 182 -9.16 -8.92 -1.49
CA GLU A 182 -10.16 -8.09 -2.18
C GLU A 182 -11.51 -8.80 -2.35
N SER A 183 -11.50 -10.13 -2.53
CA SER A 183 -12.74 -10.90 -2.67
C SER A 183 -13.59 -10.93 -1.40
N TYR A 184 -12.99 -10.65 -0.24
CA TYR A 184 -13.65 -10.60 1.06
C TYR A 184 -13.95 -9.19 1.56
N ILE A 185 -13.48 -8.14 0.88
CA ILE A 185 -13.81 -6.75 1.22
C ILE A 185 -15.15 -6.41 0.57
N GLU A 186 -16.13 -5.98 1.37
CA GLU A 186 -17.42 -5.51 0.87
C GLU A 186 -17.38 -4.01 0.59
N ASP A 187 -16.80 -3.26 1.51
CA ASP A 187 -16.77 -1.80 1.48
C ASP A 187 -15.62 -1.28 2.34
N VAL A 188 -15.24 -0.03 2.14
CA VAL A 188 -14.23 0.65 2.96
C VAL A 188 -14.74 2.06 3.25
N VAL A 189 -14.87 2.37 4.52
CA VAL A 189 -15.41 3.65 4.98
C VAL A 189 -14.25 4.54 5.40
N ASN A 190 -14.18 5.70 4.74
CA ASN A 190 -13.20 6.72 5.05
C ASN A 190 -13.72 7.62 6.20
N VAL A 191 -12.82 8.02 7.08
CA VAL A 191 -13.07 8.98 8.17
C VAL A 191 -12.27 10.26 7.95
N GLU A 192 -12.62 11.31 8.69
CA GLU A 192 -11.83 12.54 8.66
C GLU A 192 -10.34 12.31 9.02
N SER A 193 -9.45 12.95 8.28
CA SER A 193 -8.01 12.98 8.55
C SER A 193 -7.65 13.99 9.65
N GLY A 194 -6.37 14.13 10.01
CA GLY A 194 -5.92 15.06 11.05
C GLY A 194 -5.35 14.38 12.30
N GLY A 195 -4.64 13.27 12.13
CA GLY A 195 -3.94 12.58 13.22
C GLY A 195 -4.82 11.86 14.25
N ASN A 196 -6.14 11.87 14.06
CA ASN A 196 -7.10 11.13 14.89
C ASN A 196 -7.82 10.01 14.13
N CYS A 197 -7.55 9.82 12.83
CA CYS A 197 -8.29 8.89 11.96
C CYS A 197 -8.41 7.47 12.53
N GLY A 198 -7.34 6.92 13.11
CA GLY A 198 -7.40 5.59 13.75
C GLY A 198 -8.42 5.54 14.89
N PHE A 199 -8.42 6.53 15.79
CA PHE A 199 -9.40 6.60 16.87
C PHE A 199 -10.82 6.87 16.37
N ARG A 200 -10.98 7.64 15.29
CA ARG A 200 -12.27 7.88 14.62
C ARG A 200 -12.84 6.59 14.03
N VAL A 201 -12.01 5.77 13.40
CA VAL A 201 -12.41 4.44 12.90
C VAL A 201 -12.89 3.55 14.04
N ILE A 202 -12.14 3.48 15.15
CA ILE A 202 -12.55 2.68 16.31
C ILE A 202 -13.85 3.20 16.93
N ALA A 203 -14.04 4.52 17.01
CA ALA A 203 -15.27 5.12 17.51
C ALA A 203 -16.48 4.81 16.63
N SER A 204 -16.30 4.87 15.30
CA SER A 204 -17.33 4.47 14.32
C SER A 204 -17.71 3.00 14.50
N LEU A 205 -16.72 2.10 14.51
CA LEU A 205 -16.92 0.65 14.67
C LEU A 205 -17.60 0.29 16.00
N HIS A 206 -17.32 1.03 17.07
CA HIS A 206 -17.94 0.79 18.37
C HIS A 206 -19.35 1.39 18.50
N GLY A 207 -19.79 2.22 17.56
CA GLY A 207 -21.12 2.82 17.56
C GLY A 207 -21.22 4.21 18.19
N TYR A 208 -20.08 4.83 18.54
CA TYR A 208 -20.05 6.24 18.97
C TYR A 208 -20.14 7.22 17.80
N GLY A 209 -19.92 6.74 16.57
CA GLY A 209 -19.69 7.58 15.39
C GLY A 209 -18.29 8.18 15.38
N GLU A 210 -17.84 8.69 14.22
CA GLU A 210 -16.45 9.13 14.05
C GLU A 210 -16.05 10.29 14.98
N ASP A 211 -17.00 11.10 15.46
CA ASP A 211 -16.75 12.19 16.41
C ASP A 211 -16.57 11.73 17.87
N GLY A 212 -16.85 10.45 18.16
CA GLY A 212 -16.62 9.82 19.46
C GLY A 212 -15.15 9.46 19.75
N TRP A 213 -14.21 9.80 18.86
CA TRP A 213 -12.80 9.47 19.01
C TRP A 213 -12.12 9.92 20.32
N PRO A 214 -12.50 11.04 20.99
CA PRO A 214 -11.89 11.38 22.28
C PRO A 214 -12.30 10.41 23.39
N MET A 215 -13.50 9.83 23.31
CA MET A 215 -13.94 8.79 24.24
C MET A 215 -13.05 7.56 24.11
N VAL A 216 -12.75 7.14 22.87
CA VAL A 216 -11.85 6.01 22.62
C VAL A 216 -10.50 6.23 23.29
N ARG A 217 -9.86 7.39 23.09
CA ARG A 217 -8.57 7.71 23.74
C ARG A 217 -8.66 7.63 25.27
N ARG A 218 -9.71 8.21 25.87
CA ARG A 218 -9.93 8.16 27.32
C ARG A 218 -10.09 6.73 27.82
N GLU A 219 -10.86 5.91 27.13
CA GLU A 219 -11.12 4.53 27.52
C GLU A 219 -9.89 3.64 27.40
N LEU A 220 -9.07 3.81 26.36
CA LEU A 220 -7.77 3.15 26.26
C LEU A 220 -6.78 3.65 27.33
N GLY A 221 -6.85 4.94 27.68
CA GLY A 221 -6.08 5.50 28.78
C GLY A 221 -6.47 4.95 30.15
N LEU A 222 -7.75 4.61 30.35
CA LEU A 222 -8.21 3.91 31.55
C LEU A 222 -7.82 2.43 31.55
N GLU A 223 -7.86 1.79 30.38
CA GLU A 223 -7.43 0.39 30.21
C GLU A 223 -5.97 0.18 30.62
N ILE A 224 -5.07 1.03 30.13
CA ILE A 224 -3.63 0.86 30.36
C ILE A 224 -3.20 1.12 31.82
N ILE A 225 -3.99 1.90 32.58
CA ILE A 225 -3.72 2.19 33.99
C ILE A 225 -4.50 1.29 34.96
N ASP A 226 -5.29 0.35 34.44
CA ASP A 226 -6.06 -0.57 35.26
C ASP A 226 -5.11 -1.42 36.12
N LYS A 227 -5.26 -1.32 37.44
CA LYS A 227 -4.37 -1.99 38.39
C LYS A 227 -4.41 -3.50 38.27
N ASP A 228 -5.57 -4.07 37.93
CA ASP A 228 -5.74 -5.51 37.79
C ASP A 228 -5.02 -6.03 36.54
N ARG A 229 -4.72 -5.16 35.58
CA ARG A 229 -4.01 -5.47 34.32
C ARG A 229 -2.61 -4.85 34.23
N SER A 230 -2.14 -4.16 35.28
CA SER A 230 -0.81 -3.53 35.32
C SER A 230 0.31 -4.47 34.88
N THR A 231 0.39 -5.66 35.49
CA THR A 231 1.43 -6.67 35.17
C THR A 231 1.37 -7.18 33.73
N LEU A 232 0.21 -7.12 33.06
CA LEU A 232 0.06 -7.49 31.66
C LEU A 232 0.68 -6.42 30.76
N TYR A 233 0.33 -5.14 30.96
CA TYR A 233 0.83 -4.05 30.13
C TYR A 233 2.30 -3.74 30.38
N ASP A 234 2.80 -3.95 31.60
CA ASP A 234 4.24 -3.93 31.89
C ASP A 234 5.00 -4.95 31.05
N LYS A 235 4.47 -6.18 30.92
CA LYS A 235 5.08 -7.23 30.10
C LYS A 235 4.99 -6.94 28.60
N LEU A 236 3.82 -6.49 28.14
CA LEU A 236 3.57 -6.21 26.72
C LEU A 236 4.41 -5.05 26.20
N PHE A 237 4.49 -3.95 26.97
CA PHE A 237 5.13 -2.72 26.51
C PHE A 237 6.54 -2.54 27.05
N SER A 238 6.94 -3.29 28.08
CA SER A 238 8.27 -3.20 28.68
C SER A 238 8.62 -1.73 29.00
N ASN A 239 9.68 -1.18 28.42
CA ASN A 239 10.10 0.21 28.61
C ASN A 239 9.23 1.25 27.87
N ARG A 240 8.29 0.83 27.02
CA ARG A 240 7.43 1.72 26.21
C ARG A 240 6.08 2.06 26.85
N LEU A 241 5.80 1.55 28.06
CA LEU A 241 4.52 1.81 28.73
C LEU A 241 4.21 3.31 28.86
N SER A 242 5.21 4.11 29.27
CA SER A 242 5.07 5.55 29.39
C SER A 242 4.80 6.23 28.05
N GLU A 243 5.51 5.81 26.99
CA GLU A 243 5.31 6.31 25.63
C GLU A 243 3.88 6.05 25.12
N VAL A 244 3.39 4.81 25.28
CA VAL A 244 2.03 4.44 24.88
C VAL A 244 1.00 5.25 25.68
N ARG A 245 1.21 5.40 27.00
CA ARG A 245 0.33 6.21 27.84
C ARG A 245 0.33 7.68 27.40
N GLU A 246 1.50 8.26 27.16
CA GLU A 246 1.63 9.65 26.71
C GLU A 246 1.02 9.88 25.33
N SER A 247 1.10 8.91 24.42
CA SER A 247 0.50 9.00 23.08
C SER A 247 -1.04 9.13 23.11
N LEU A 248 -1.68 8.60 24.15
CA LEU A 248 -3.14 8.69 24.36
C LEU A 248 -3.59 10.04 24.92
N MET A 249 -2.69 10.78 25.56
CA MET A 249 -2.98 12.08 26.20
C MET A 249 -2.89 13.21 25.18
N ILE A 250 -3.99 13.93 24.97
CA ILE A 250 -4.08 15.06 24.03
C ILE A 250 -4.34 16.38 24.78
N GLU A 251 -3.80 17.47 24.26
CA GLU A 251 -3.99 18.81 24.84
C GLU A 251 -5.14 19.59 24.18
N SER A 252 -5.56 19.16 22.99
CA SER A 252 -6.65 19.79 22.25
C SER A 252 -7.43 18.77 21.41
N PHE A 253 -8.66 19.12 21.02
CA PHE A 253 -9.49 18.29 20.13
C PHE A 253 -9.17 18.50 18.63
N GLY A 254 -8.09 19.22 18.32
CA GLY A 254 -7.67 19.50 16.95
C GLY A 254 -6.81 18.38 16.35
N SER A 255 -6.17 18.70 15.22
CA SER A 255 -5.23 17.79 14.57
C SER A 255 -4.08 17.44 15.52
N GLN A 256 -3.73 16.16 15.57
CA GLN A 256 -2.67 15.65 16.45
C GLN A 256 -1.38 15.31 15.69
N PRO A 257 -0.20 15.51 16.30
CA PRO A 257 1.07 15.16 15.67
C PRO A 257 1.30 13.63 15.70
N PRO A 258 2.24 13.10 14.90
CA PRO A 258 2.45 11.66 14.71
C PRO A 258 2.62 10.84 16.00
N GLU A 259 3.21 11.43 17.03
CA GLU A 259 3.46 10.79 18.33
C GLU A 259 2.16 10.48 19.09
N LYS A 260 1.05 11.07 18.65
CA LYS A 260 -0.29 10.88 19.22
C LYS A 260 -1.19 10.01 18.33
N TRP A 261 -0.71 9.54 17.18
CA TRP A 261 -1.51 8.74 16.26
C TRP A 261 -1.80 7.35 16.85
N LEU A 262 -2.83 6.68 16.32
CA LEU A 262 -3.08 5.29 16.66
C LEU A 262 -1.90 4.43 16.17
N SER A 263 -1.22 3.77 17.11
CA SER A 263 -0.02 2.98 16.86
C SER A 263 -0.28 1.49 17.08
N LEU A 264 0.02 0.69 16.06
CA LEU A 264 0.06 -0.77 16.17
C LEU A 264 1.52 -1.24 16.27
N PRO A 265 1.80 -2.33 17.02
CA PRO A 265 0.82 -3.22 17.65
C PRO A 265 0.25 -2.74 18.99
N ASP A 266 0.86 -1.73 19.63
CA ASP A 266 0.64 -1.46 21.06
C ASP A 266 -0.82 -1.15 21.41
N MET A 267 -1.46 -0.24 20.69
CA MET A 267 -2.87 0.10 20.95
C MET A 267 -3.84 -0.99 20.51
N GLY A 268 -3.41 -1.93 19.67
CA GLY A 268 -4.24 -3.06 19.24
C GLY A 268 -4.64 -3.96 20.42
N TYR A 269 -3.71 -4.20 21.35
CA TYR A 269 -4.00 -4.95 22.59
C TYR A 269 -4.98 -4.20 23.50
N LEU A 270 -4.80 -2.88 23.64
CA LEU A 270 -5.68 -2.05 24.45
C LEU A 270 -7.11 -2.07 23.91
N ILE A 271 -7.27 -1.92 22.59
CA ILE A 271 -8.59 -1.93 21.93
C ILE A 271 -9.28 -3.29 22.12
N ALA A 272 -8.57 -4.39 21.85
CA ALA A 272 -9.13 -5.72 21.97
C ALA A 272 -9.59 -6.01 23.41
N ASN A 273 -8.77 -5.68 24.41
CA ASN A 273 -9.14 -5.86 25.83
C ASN A 273 -10.27 -4.94 26.27
N ARG A 274 -10.15 -3.63 26.00
CA ARG A 274 -11.07 -2.61 26.51
C ARG A 274 -12.50 -2.84 26.02
N TYR A 275 -12.64 -3.18 24.74
CA TYR A 275 -13.95 -3.36 24.12
C TYR A 275 -14.38 -4.83 24.02
N ASN A 276 -13.50 -5.77 24.42
CA ASN A 276 -13.72 -7.21 24.28
C ASN A 276 -14.09 -7.61 22.85
N VAL A 277 -13.29 -7.16 21.89
CA VAL A 277 -13.48 -7.36 20.44
C VAL A 277 -12.28 -8.05 19.82
N VAL A 278 -12.48 -8.64 18.63
CA VAL A 278 -11.37 -9.03 17.76
C VAL A 278 -11.00 -7.83 16.89
N LEU A 279 -9.77 -7.31 17.01
CA LEU A 279 -9.28 -6.27 16.11
C LEU A 279 -8.43 -6.91 15.01
N VAL A 280 -8.73 -6.59 13.76
CA VAL A 280 -8.03 -7.04 12.56
C VAL A 280 -7.46 -5.82 11.86
N CYS A 281 -6.14 -5.82 11.66
CA CYS A 281 -5.44 -4.84 10.84
C CYS A 281 -5.11 -5.45 9.48
N LEU A 282 -5.60 -4.83 8.41
CA LEU A 282 -5.22 -5.11 7.03
C LEU A 282 -4.20 -4.05 6.59
N GLY A 283 -2.93 -4.44 6.63
CA GLY A 283 -1.81 -3.56 6.33
C GLY A 283 -0.53 -4.35 6.13
N ASN A 284 0.62 -3.71 6.31
CA ASN A 284 1.92 -4.37 6.25
C ASN A 284 2.65 -4.27 7.59
N PRO A 285 2.62 -5.30 8.44
CA PRO A 285 1.96 -6.60 8.25
C PRO A 285 0.46 -6.58 8.58
N CYS A 286 -0.28 -7.57 8.06
CA CYS A 286 -1.64 -7.88 8.52
C CYS A 286 -1.57 -8.60 9.88
N MET A 287 -2.46 -8.23 10.81
CA MET A 287 -2.39 -8.72 12.20
C MET A 287 -3.80 -8.90 12.79
N THR A 288 -3.96 -9.89 13.67
CA THR A 288 -5.16 -10.09 14.50
C THR A 288 -4.81 -9.91 15.98
N PHE A 289 -5.62 -9.13 16.69
CA PHE A 289 -5.55 -8.94 18.13
C PHE A 289 -6.81 -9.52 18.77
N PHE A 290 -6.61 -10.46 19.68
CA PHE A 290 -7.67 -10.95 20.55
C PHE A 290 -7.55 -10.35 21.95
N PRO A 291 -8.64 -10.35 22.72
CA PRO A 291 -8.55 -10.09 24.14
C PRO A 291 -7.54 -11.03 24.82
N MET A 292 -6.74 -10.48 25.73
CA MET A 292 -5.68 -11.15 26.48
C MET A 292 -6.22 -11.85 27.73
N THR A 293 -7.35 -11.40 28.28
CA THR A 293 -7.81 -11.75 29.64
C THR A 293 -9.25 -12.27 29.72
N SER A 294 -9.99 -12.31 28.61
CA SER A 294 -11.35 -12.83 28.54
C SER A 294 -11.42 -14.11 27.73
N SER A 295 -12.47 -14.91 27.93
CA SER A 295 -12.79 -16.05 27.06
C SER A 295 -13.50 -15.62 25.80
N HIS A 296 -13.33 -16.39 24.74
CA HIS A 296 -14.10 -16.29 23.50
C HIS A 296 -15.61 -16.30 23.75
N SER A 297 -16.31 -15.39 23.05
CA SER A 297 -17.77 -15.37 22.97
C SER A 297 -18.19 -15.59 21.50
N PRO A 298 -19.17 -16.46 21.21
CA PRO A 298 -19.67 -16.67 19.85
C PRO A 298 -20.21 -15.40 19.16
N ASN A 299 -20.68 -14.43 19.94
CA ASN A 299 -21.25 -13.18 19.44
C ASN A 299 -20.26 -12.00 19.52
N VAL A 300 -18.96 -12.28 19.46
CA VAL A 300 -17.93 -11.23 19.49
C VAL A 300 -18.00 -10.34 18.24
N SER A 301 -17.85 -9.03 18.42
CA SER A 301 -17.66 -8.09 17.31
C SER A 301 -16.24 -8.16 16.77
N ILE A 302 -16.12 -8.05 15.44
CA ILE A 302 -14.82 -8.01 14.75
C ILE A 302 -14.64 -6.62 14.13
N TYR A 303 -13.61 -5.91 14.57
CA TYR A 303 -13.24 -4.59 14.07
C TYR A 303 -12.15 -4.74 13.03
N CYS A 304 -12.41 -4.29 11.80
CA CYS A 304 -11.47 -4.38 10.70
C CYS A 304 -11.02 -2.99 10.29
N ILE A 305 -9.71 -2.74 10.38
CA ILE A 305 -9.09 -1.45 10.06
C ILE A 305 -8.02 -1.65 9.00
N GLY A 306 -7.89 -0.68 8.09
CA GLY A 306 -6.88 -0.66 7.04
C GLY A 306 -5.92 0.50 7.21
N PHE A 307 -4.62 0.28 7.01
CA PHE A 307 -3.63 1.36 6.98
C PHE A 307 -3.26 1.72 5.55
N VAL A 308 -3.48 2.96 5.16
CA VAL A 308 -3.38 3.43 3.77
C VAL A 308 -2.44 4.63 3.69
N ASN A 309 -1.74 4.77 2.55
CA ASN A 309 -0.84 5.89 2.26
C ASN A 309 0.22 6.17 3.34
N HIS A 310 0.55 5.17 4.17
CA HIS A 310 1.47 5.27 5.30
C HIS A 310 1.12 6.34 6.35
N ASN A 311 -0.11 6.84 6.37
CA ASN A 311 -0.50 7.91 7.30
C ASN A 311 -1.99 7.98 7.66
N HIS A 312 -2.82 7.07 7.13
CA HIS A 312 -4.26 7.17 7.32
C HIS A 312 -4.89 5.82 7.61
N TRP A 313 -5.84 5.82 8.56
CA TRP A 313 -6.60 4.64 8.94
C TRP A 313 -8.00 4.72 8.35
N VAL A 314 -8.47 3.61 7.79
CA VAL A 314 -9.83 3.45 7.25
C VAL A 314 -10.52 2.27 7.93
N GLN A 315 -11.86 2.31 7.97
CA GLN A 315 -12.67 1.15 8.33
C GLN A 315 -12.79 0.23 7.11
N VAL A 316 -12.62 -1.08 7.30
CA VAL A 316 -12.81 -2.06 6.23
C VAL A 316 -13.97 -2.97 6.60
N ASN A 317 -15.03 -2.98 5.79
CA ASN A 317 -16.15 -3.89 5.96
C ASN A 317 -15.83 -5.20 5.24
N MET A 318 -15.85 -6.30 5.99
CA MET A 318 -15.48 -7.62 5.49
C MET A 318 -16.71 -8.53 5.42
N LYS A 319 -16.74 -9.39 4.40
CA LYS A 319 -17.76 -10.45 4.25
C LYS A 319 -17.75 -11.38 5.45
N GLU A 320 -18.92 -11.93 5.77
CA GLU A 320 -19.03 -12.96 6.80
C GLU A 320 -18.09 -14.14 6.51
N GLY A 321 -17.43 -14.66 7.56
CA GLY A 321 -16.51 -15.79 7.45
C GLY A 321 -15.14 -15.49 6.83
N PHE A 322 -14.80 -14.21 6.59
CA PHE A 322 -13.52 -13.85 5.96
C PHE A 322 -12.29 -14.47 6.68
N PRO A 323 -11.25 -14.89 5.95
CA PRO A 323 -10.03 -15.44 6.55
C PRO A 323 -9.37 -14.45 7.52
N LEU A 324 -8.85 -14.92 8.67
CA LEU A 324 -8.25 -14.04 9.68
C LEU A 324 -6.72 -14.04 9.61
N PRO A 325 -6.06 -12.86 9.56
CA PRO A 325 -4.61 -12.76 9.62
C PRO A 325 -4.01 -13.42 10.88
N PRO A 326 -2.69 -13.68 10.87
CA PRO A 326 -2.01 -14.24 12.03
C PRO A 326 -2.17 -13.38 13.28
N VAL A 327 -2.34 -14.05 14.41
CA VAL A 327 -2.29 -13.41 15.73
C VAL A 327 -0.86 -13.00 16.06
N THR A 328 -0.73 -11.84 16.72
CA THR A 328 0.57 -11.27 17.10
C THR A 328 1.38 -12.21 18.01
N LEU A 329 2.71 -12.09 17.95
CA LEU A 329 3.60 -12.91 18.77
C LEU A 329 3.44 -12.64 20.27
N ASP A 330 3.24 -11.38 20.68
CA ASP A 330 3.09 -11.07 22.10
C ASP A 330 1.76 -11.60 22.66
N TRP A 331 0.69 -11.64 21.86
CA TRP A 331 -0.54 -12.31 22.28
C TRP A 331 -0.26 -13.79 22.59
N LYS A 332 0.40 -14.51 21.69
CA LYS A 332 0.77 -15.92 21.89
C LYS A 332 1.61 -16.14 23.13
N LYS A 333 2.44 -15.16 23.51
CA LYS A 333 3.35 -15.23 24.65
C LYS A 333 2.70 -14.87 25.99
N PHE A 334 1.80 -13.89 26.01
CA PHE A 334 1.36 -13.25 27.25
C PHE A 334 -0.14 -13.35 27.54
N HIS A 335 -0.94 -13.95 26.66
CA HIS A 335 -2.37 -14.16 26.94
C HIS A 335 -2.57 -15.03 28.19
N SER A 336 -3.67 -14.79 28.89
CA SER A 336 -4.10 -15.61 30.02
C SER A 336 -4.59 -16.99 29.54
N HIS A 337 -4.58 -17.98 30.44
CA HIS A 337 -5.10 -19.31 30.12
C HIS A 337 -6.54 -19.29 29.56
N ILE A 338 -7.42 -18.45 30.13
CA ILE A 338 -8.82 -18.35 29.67
C ILE A 338 -8.94 -17.81 28.23
N ALA A 339 -8.00 -16.95 27.80
CA ALA A 339 -7.97 -16.38 26.46
C ALA A 339 -7.53 -17.39 25.37
N THR A 340 -7.01 -18.57 25.73
CA THR A 340 -6.70 -19.65 24.78
C THR A 340 -7.92 -20.02 23.91
N THR A 341 -9.12 -19.86 24.47
CA THR A 341 -10.39 -20.14 23.79
C THR A 341 -10.60 -19.31 22.51
N TRP A 342 -9.97 -18.12 22.38
CA TRP A 342 -10.03 -17.31 21.16
C TRP A 342 -9.39 -18.01 19.96
N MET A 343 -8.22 -18.62 20.15
CA MET A 343 -7.55 -19.37 19.08
C MET A 343 -8.40 -20.56 18.61
N LEU A 344 -9.06 -21.25 19.53
CA LEU A 344 -9.95 -22.37 19.20
C LEU A 344 -11.18 -21.89 18.42
N GLY A 345 -11.82 -20.81 18.86
CA GLY A 345 -13.02 -20.26 18.20
C GLY A 345 -12.77 -19.79 16.77
N PHE A 346 -11.55 -19.33 16.47
CA PHE A 346 -11.19 -18.78 15.16
C PHE A 346 -10.22 -19.65 14.33
N ALA A 347 -9.90 -20.86 14.79
CA ALA A 347 -8.90 -21.73 14.16
C ALA A 347 -9.15 -21.95 12.66
N GLY A 348 -10.39 -22.23 12.28
CA GLY A 348 -10.75 -22.45 10.87
C GLY A 348 -10.50 -21.22 9.98
N ARG A 349 -10.80 -20.02 10.48
CA ARG A 349 -10.58 -18.77 9.74
C ARG A 349 -9.10 -18.42 9.62
N MET A 350 -8.29 -18.76 10.62
CA MET A 350 -6.83 -18.60 10.55
C MET A 350 -6.17 -19.62 9.63
N GLN A 351 -6.61 -20.87 9.66
CA GLN A 351 -6.13 -21.90 8.74
C GLN A 351 -6.46 -21.50 7.30
N HIS A 352 -7.67 -21.01 7.05
CA HIS A 352 -8.05 -20.48 5.75
C HIS A 352 -7.12 -19.34 5.30
N TRP A 353 -6.76 -18.42 6.21
CA TRP A 353 -5.79 -17.37 5.86
C TRP A 353 -4.45 -17.95 5.42
N GLN A 354 -3.90 -18.91 6.16
CA GLN A 354 -2.62 -19.56 5.81
C GLN A 354 -2.65 -20.23 4.43
N LEU A 355 -3.78 -20.81 4.03
CA LEU A 355 -3.95 -21.41 2.71
C LEU A 355 -3.94 -20.36 1.58
N LEU A 356 -4.44 -19.15 1.85
CA LEU A 356 -4.46 -18.05 0.88
C LEU A 356 -3.16 -17.26 0.84
N THR A 357 -2.39 -17.26 1.93
CA THR A 357 -1.09 -16.59 2.03
C THR A 357 0.00 -17.63 2.35
N PRO A 358 0.46 -18.44 1.37
CA PRO A 358 1.53 -19.37 1.63
C PRO A 358 2.78 -18.61 2.08
N VAL A 359 3.22 -18.88 3.31
CA VAL A 359 4.51 -18.39 3.82
C VAL A 359 5.58 -18.95 2.88
N LEU A 360 6.37 -18.07 2.26
CA LEU A 360 7.57 -18.48 1.53
C LEU A 360 8.48 -19.21 2.53
N ALA A 361 8.56 -20.54 2.38
CA ALA A 361 9.49 -21.39 3.12
C ALA A 361 10.94 -21.09 2.74
#